data_AF-A0A679JRV7-F1
#
_entry.id   AF-A0A679JRV7-F1
#
_cell.length_a   1.000
_cell.length_b   1.000
_cell.length_c   1.000
_cell.angle_alpha   90.00
_cell.angle_beta   90.00
_cell.angle_gamma   90.00
#
_symmetry.space_group_name_H-M   'P 1'
#
loop_
_entity.id
_entity.type
_entity.pdbx_description
1 polymer ?
#
loop_
_entity_poly.entity_id
_entity_poly.type
_entity_poly.pdbx_seq_one_letter_code
_entity_poly.pdbx_strand_id
1 'polypeptide(L)'
;MFGAGFDQSLRTGPLSGQSRFSLLLASMASNEATKKADLARTPQRGSATPTPPRATPPVRPAPKRVGPAEFLSQVRDEGRKVTWPSRRETTVTTIMVFIMVVAASIFFTVVDQALRYIVTLILGVGA
;
A
#
# COMPACT_ATOMS: atom_id res chain seq x y z
N MET A 1 -29.05 -1.14 -12.56
CA MET A 1 -27.84 -0.84 -13.34
C MET A 1 -26.62 -1.47 -12.64
N PHE A 2 -26.70 -2.79 -12.45
CA PHE A 2 -25.69 -3.68 -11.87
C PHE A 2 -25.55 -4.80 -12.91
N GLY A 3 -24.33 -5.14 -13.34
CA GLY A 3 -24.07 -6.28 -14.21
C GLY A 3 -23.58 -5.93 -15.61
N ALA A 4 -22.27 -5.72 -15.75
CA ALA A 4 -21.53 -5.92 -17.00
C ALA A 4 -20.04 -6.04 -16.64
N GLY A 5 -19.48 -7.25 -16.66
CA GLY A 5 -18.03 -7.41 -16.54
C GLY A 5 -17.50 -8.73 -15.97
N PHE A 6 -18.36 -9.73 -15.69
CA PHE A 6 -17.93 -10.96 -15.02
C PHE A 6 -17.69 -12.19 -15.92
N ASP A 7 -17.56 -12.09 -17.25
CA ASP A 7 -17.29 -13.31 -18.03
C ASP A 7 -16.66 -13.07 -19.42
N GLN A 8 -15.34 -12.81 -19.49
CA GLN A 8 -14.63 -12.82 -20.78
C GLN A 8 -13.12 -13.07 -20.72
N SER A 9 -12.65 -14.15 -20.10
CA SER A 9 -11.24 -14.57 -20.28
C SER A 9 -10.92 -16.05 -20.08
N LEU A 10 -11.92 -16.92 -19.87
CA LEU A 10 -11.73 -18.37 -20.01
C LEU A 10 -11.82 -18.80 -21.48
N ARG A 11 -10.80 -18.43 -22.28
CA ARG A 11 -10.50 -19.10 -23.57
C ARG A 11 -9.02 -18.91 -23.97
N THR A 12 -8.27 -19.99 -23.76
CA THR A 12 -7.23 -20.56 -24.67
C THR A 12 -5.89 -19.83 -24.86
N GLY A 13 -4.79 -20.48 -24.41
CA GLY A 13 -3.42 -20.26 -24.93
C GLY A 13 -2.29 -20.79 -24.01
N PRO A 14 -1.39 -21.69 -24.47
CA PRO A 14 -0.45 -22.44 -23.62
C PRO A 14 0.89 -21.72 -23.36
N LEU A 15 1.42 -21.88 -22.14
CA LEU A 15 2.84 -21.75 -21.73
C LEU A 15 3.60 -20.46 -22.11
N SER A 16 3.32 -19.33 -21.46
CA SER A 16 4.18 -18.12 -21.55
C SER A 16 4.51 -17.45 -20.20
N GLY A 17 4.26 -18.14 -19.08
CA GLY A 17 4.57 -17.65 -17.72
C GLY A 17 5.99 -17.92 -17.21
N GLN A 18 6.81 -18.73 -17.92
CA GLN A 18 8.13 -19.18 -17.46
C GLN A 18 9.32 -18.40 -18.06
N SER A 19 9.13 -17.75 -19.21
CA SER A 19 10.24 -17.20 -20.00
C SER A 19 10.75 -15.83 -19.53
N ARG A 20 10.00 -15.07 -18.73
CA ARG A 20 10.53 -13.80 -18.16
C ARG A 20 11.46 -14.06 -16.98
N PHE A 21 11.16 -15.05 -16.15
CA PHE A 21 11.99 -15.41 -15.00
C PHE A 21 13.25 -16.17 -15.43
N SER A 22 13.15 -17.05 -16.44
CA SER A 22 14.32 -17.74 -16.99
C SER A 22 15.28 -16.79 -17.74
N LEU A 23 14.76 -15.73 -18.40
CA LEU A 23 15.58 -14.67 -18.99
C LEU A 23 16.23 -13.77 -17.93
N LEU A 24 15.55 -13.52 -16.81
CA LEU A 24 16.11 -12.77 -15.69
C LEU A 24 17.22 -13.55 -14.96
N LEU A 25 17.05 -14.87 -14.83
CA LEU A 25 18.03 -15.75 -14.19
C LEU A 25 19.27 -15.99 -15.08
N ALA A 26 19.07 -16.13 -16.40
CA ALA A 26 20.17 -16.19 -17.37
C ALA A 26 20.93 -14.84 -17.45
N SER A 27 20.23 -13.71 -17.32
CA SER A 27 20.85 -12.38 -17.23
C SER A 27 21.61 -12.17 -15.91
N MET A 28 21.08 -12.61 -14.78
CA MET A 28 21.76 -12.49 -13.48
C MET A 28 23.02 -13.35 -13.39
N ALA A 29 23.04 -14.53 -14.02
CA ALA A 29 24.26 -15.35 -14.15
C ALA A 29 25.30 -14.72 -15.11
N SER A 30 24.86 -14.01 -16.15
CA SER A 30 25.76 -13.40 -17.15
C SER A 30 26.52 -12.15 -16.66
N ASN A 31 26.11 -11.55 -15.54
CA ASN A 31 26.71 -10.32 -15.01
C ASN A 31 27.90 -10.57 -14.07
N GLU A 32 28.05 -11.79 -13.56
CA GLU A 32 29.14 -12.16 -12.65
C GLU A 32 30.43 -12.52 -13.41
N ALA A 33 30.30 -13.18 -14.57
CA ALA A 33 31.44 -13.67 -15.35
C ALA A 33 32.23 -12.56 -16.06
N THR A 34 31.54 -11.50 -16.50
CA THR A 34 32.17 -10.35 -17.18
C THR A 34 32.92 -9.44 -16.19
N LYS A 35 32.52 -9.42 -14.91
CA LYS A 35 33.19 -8.64 -13.87
C LYS A 35 34.57 -9.20 -13.46
N LYS A 36 34.81 -10.50 -13.67
CA LYS A 36 36.09 -11.17 -13.37
C LYS A 36 37.10 -11.03 -14.54
N ALA A 37 36.62 -10.86 -15.77
CA ALA A 37 37.45 -10.68 -16.96
C ALA A 37 38.04 -9.25 -17.07
N ASP A 38 37.35 -8.25 -16.52
CA ASP A 38 37.79 -6.84 -16.54
C ASP A 38 38.95 -6.56 -15.57
N LEU A 39 39.06 -7.36 -14.49
CA LEU A 39 40.13 -7.24 -13.49
C LEU A 39 41.50 -7.73 -14.02
N ALA A 40 41.52 -8.52 -15.09
CA ALA A 40 42.76 -9.03 -15.70
C ALA A 40 43.30 -8.11 -16.82
N ARG A 41 42.57 -7.06 -17.23
CA ARG A 41 42.98 -6.15 -18.29
C ARG A 41 43.72 -4.94 -17.73
N THR A 42 44.90 -5.20 -17.17
CA THR A 42 45.90 -4.15 -16.96
C THR A 42 46.92 -4.23 -18.10
N PRO A 43 46.87 -3.32 -19.08
CA PRO A 43 48.07 -2.93 -19.79
C PRO A 43 48.36 -1.44 -19.53
N GLN A 44 49.51 -1.25 -18.90
CA GLN A 44 50.50 -0.26 -19.30
C GLN A 44 50.17 1.23 -19.07
N ARG A 45 50.62 1.69 -17.91
CA ARG A 45 51.10 3.06 -17.69
C ARG A 45 52.21 3.36 -18.70
N GLY A 46 51.92 4.16 -19.72
CA GLY A 46 52.90 4.59 -20.71
C GLY A 46 52.35 5.62 -21.69
N SER A 47 53.11 6.70 -21.87
CA SER A 47 52.91 7.88 -22.74
C SER A 47 51.98 8.98 -22.22
N ALA A 48 52.64 10.03 -21.74
CA ALA A 48 52.08 11.30 -21.33
C ALA A 48 51.35 11.97 -22.51
N THR A 49 50.04 12.16 -22.35
CA THR A 49 49.30 13.23 -23.03
C THR A 49 48.88 14.22 -21.95
N PRO A 50 49.23 15.53 -22.02
CA PRO A 50 48.67 16.51 -21.11
C PRO A 50 47.17 16.58 -21.40
N THR A 51 46.38 15.87 -20.61
CA THR A 51 44.92 15.91 -20.69
C THR A 51 44.46 17.22 -20.04
N PRO A 52 43.61 18.03 -20.70
CA PRO A 52 43.07 19.24 -20.10
C PRO A 52 42.37 18.92 -18.77
N PRO A 53 42.37 19.84 -17.79
CA PRO A 53 41.84 19.59 -16.45
C PRO A 53 40.42 19.07 -16.55
N ARG A 54 40.23 17.79 -16.19
CA ARG A 54 38.93 17.13 -16.13
C ARG A 54 38.05 17.91 -15.16
N ALA A 55 37.04 18.60 -15.71
CA ALA A 55 36.01 19.24 -14.93
C ALA A 55 35.46 18.22 -13.92
N THR A 56 35.53 18.56 -12.65
CA THR A 56 34.97 17.80 -11.55
C THR A 56 33.49 17.52 -11.85
N PRO A 57 33.00 16.27 -11.71
CA PRO A 57 31.58 16.01 -11.81
C PRO A 57 30.85 16.89 -10.79
N PRO A 58 29.74 17.55 -11.18
CA PRO A 58 29.00 18.42 -10.28
C PRO A 58 28.59 17.60 -9.07
N VAL A 59 29.04 18.02 -7.88
CA VAL A 59 28.64 17.46 -6.60
C VAL A 59 27.11 17.47 -6.58
N ARG A 60 26.46 16.29 -6.57
CA ARG A 60 25.01 16.22 -6.41
C ARG A 60 24.69 16.90 -5.06
N PRO A 61 23.94 18.01 -5.04
CA PRO A 61 23.59 18.64 -3.78
C PRO A 61 22.84 17.62 -2.93
N ALA A 62 23.24 17.53 -1.65
CA ALA A 62 22.64 16.60 -0.69
C ALA A 62 21.11 16.74 -0.67
N PRO A 63 20.35 15.64 -0.54
CA PRO A 63 18.90 15.69 -0.53
C PRO A 63 18.42 16.63 0.57
N LYS A 64 17.73 17.71 0.16
CA LYS A 64 17.10 18.67 1.06
C LYS A 64 16.04 17.91 1.84
N ARG A 65 16.26 17.72 3.15
CA ARG A 65 15.28 17.08 4.04
C ARG A 65 14.03 17.97 4.01
N VAL A 66 12.95 17.45 3.45
CA VAL A 66 11.63 18.09 3.48
C VAL A 66 11.29 18.42 4.94
N GLY A 67 11.10 19.70 5.22
CA GLY A 67 10.77 20.16 6.57
C GLY A 67 9.32 19.80 6.92
N PRO A 68 8.95 19.73 8.20
CA PRO A 68 7.57 19.48 8.64
C PRO A 68 6.55 20.41 7.98
N ALA A 69 6.92 21.65 7.68
CA ALA A 69 6.08 22.59 6.93
C ALA A 69 5.83 22.20 5.45
N GLU A 70 6.81 21.58 4.79
CA GLU A 70 6.75 21.16 3.37
C GLU A 70 5.93 19.87 3.21
N PHE A 71 5.94 18.99 4.21
CA PHE A 71 5.04 17.83 4.29
C PHE A 71 3.57 18.23 4.41
N LEU A 72 3.24 19.27 5.18
CA LEU A 72 1.85 19.75 5.29
C LEU A 72 1.31 20.25 3.94
N SER A 73 2.13 20.91 3.12
CA SER A 73 1.73 21.28 1.75
C SER A 73 1.48 20.04 0.88
N GLN A 74 2.37 19.04 0.94
CA GLN A 74 2.20 17.80 0.18
C GLN A 74 0.94 17.02 0.60
N VAL A 75 0.63 16.94 1.90
CA VAL A 75 -0.59 16.30 2.42
C VAL A 75 -1.84 17.06 1.99
N ARG A 76 -1.80 18.41 1.91
CA ARG A 76 -2.92 19.19 1.38
C ARG A 76 -3.12 18.93 -0.11
N ASP A 77 -2.05 18.86 -0.88
CA ASP A 77 -2.11 18.57 -2.32
C ASP A 77 -2.62 17.14 -2.59
N GLU A 78 -2.23 16.15 -1.77
CA GLU A 78 -2.75 14.78 -1.86
C GLU A 78 -4.19 14.68 -1.33
N GLY A 79 -4.51 15.41 -0.26
CA GLY A 79 -5.85 15.48 0.33
C GLY A 79 -6.90 16.08 -0.60
N ARG A 80 -6.50 16.96 -1.53
CA ARG A 80 -7.39 17.50 -2.58
C ARG A 80 -7.80 16.45 -3.62
N LYS A 81 -7.05 15.36 -3.75
CA LYS A 81 -7.40 14.23 -4.63
C LYS A 81 -8.41 13.28 -3.99
N VAL A 82 -8.57 13.36 -2.66
CA VAL A 82 -9.58 12.58 -1.93
C VAL A 82 -10.94 13.20 -2.18
N THR A 83 -11.72 12.58 -3.06
CA THR A 83 -13.16 12.85 -3.17
C THR A 83 -13.82 12.31 -1.91
N TRP A 84 -14.13 13.21 -0.97
CA TRP A 84 -14.89 12.86 0.21
C TRP A 84 -16.36 12.65 -0.17
N PRO A 85 -16.99 11.57 0.34
CA PRO A 85 -18.37 11.23 0.02
C PRO A 85 -19.30 12.38 0.36
N SER A 86 -20.32 12.57 -0.46
CA SER A 86 -21.28 13.65 -0.25
C SER A 86 -22.02 13.44 1.08
N ARG A 87 -22.41 14.54 1.74
CA ARG A 87 -23.15 14.45 3.02
C ARG A 87 -24.40 13.58 2.91
N ARG A 88 -25.04 13.54 1.74
CA ARG A 88 -26.23 12.70 1.50
C ARG A 88 -25.90 11.21 1.56
N GLU A 89 -24.80 10.77 0.95
CA GLU A 89 -24.36 9.37 0.97
C GLU A 89 -23.94 8.93 2.37
N THR A 90 -23.20 9.81 3.08
CA THR A 90 -22.80 9.57 4.46
C THR A 90 -24.02 9.45 5.37
N THR A 91 -24.98 10.36 5.26
CA THR A 91 -26.21 10.33 6.07
C THR A 91 -27.02 9.06 5.82
N VAL A 92 -27.19 8.63 4.57
CA VAL A 92 -27.91 7.38 4.27
C VAL A 92 -27.21 6.18 4.91
N THR A 93 -25.89 6.08 4.76
CA THR A 93 -25.10 5.00 5.38
C THR A 93 -25.18 5.04 6.91
N THR A 94 -25.14 6.23 7.52
CA THR A 94 -25.32 6.39 8.97
C THR A 94 -26.71 5.96 9.42
N ILE A 95 -27.78 6.32 8.68
CA ILE A 95 -29.16 5.95 9.04
C ILE A 95 -29.34 4.43 9.01
N MET A 96 -28.79 3.75 8.00
CA MET A 96 -28.85 2.29 7.91
C MET A 96 -28.21 1.62 9.14
N VAL A 97 -27.04 2.10 9.57
CA VAL A 97 -26.39 1.62 10.80
C VAL A 97 -27.20 2.01 12.04
N PHE A 98 -27.73 3.23 12.08
CA PHE A 98 -28.48 3.75 13.21
C PHE A 98 -29.72 2.91 13.51
N ILE A 99 -30.44 2.45 12.49
CA ILE A 99 -31.60 1.56 12.65
C ILE A 99 -31.19 0.27 13.38
N MET A 100 -30.08 -0.36 12.97
CA MET A 100 -29.57 -1.57 13.63
C MET A 100 -29.16 -1.30 15.09
N VAL A 101 -28.51 -0.16 15.35
CA VAL A 101 -28.11 0.23 16.71
C VAL A 101 -29.34 0.45 17.60
N VAL A 102 -30.37 1.10 17.09
CA VAL A 102 -31.64 1.29 17.83
C VAL A 102 -32.29 -0.07 18.11
N ALA A 103 -32.39 -0.95 17.12
CA ALA A 103 -32.93 -2.30 17.32
C ALA A 103 -32.14 -3.10 18.39
N ALA A 104 -30.81 -3.07 18.32
CA ALA A 104 -29.94 -3.69 19.32
C ALA A 104 -30.12 -3.08 20.71
N SER A 105 -30.26 -1.75 20.82
CA SER A 105 -30.46 -1.07 22.11
C SER A 105 -31.76 -1.48 22.80
N ILE A 106 -32.85 -1.65 22.03
CA ILE A 106 -34.13 -2.16 22.54
C ILE A 106 -33.96 -3.60 23.04
N PHE A 107 -33.33 -4.46 22.24
CA PHE A 107 -33.05 -5.85 22.62
C PHE A 107 -32.25 -5.94 23.91
N PHE A 108 -31.13 -5.20 24.01
CA PHE A 108 -30.32 -5.17 25.22
C PHE A 108 -31.10 -4.66 26.42
N THR A 109 -31.91 -3.62 26.26
CA THR A 109 -32.76 -3.10 27.35
C THR A 109 -33.71 -4.18 27.90
N VAL A 110 -34.32 -4.99 27.03
CA VAL A 110 -35.19 -6.10 27.45
C VAL A 110 -34.39 -7.18 28.17
N VAL A 111 -33.22 -7.55 27.65
CA VAL A 111 -32.34 -8.55 28.27
C VAL A 111 -31.85 -8.07 29.64
N ASP A 112 -31.46 -6.80 29.76
CA ASP A 112 -31.02 -6.18 31.01
C ASP A 112 -32.16 -6.20 32.05
N GLN A 113 -33.40 -5.92 31.63
CA GLN A 113 -34.57 -6.04 32.51
C GLN A 113 -34.81 -7.48 32.94
N ALA A 114 -34.77 -8.44 32.01
CA ALA A 114 -34.94 -9.86 32.32
C ALA A 114 -33.87 -10.36 33.30
N LEU A 115 -32.61 -9.98 33.09
CA LEU A 115 -31.51 -10.31 34.00
C LEU A 115 -31.72 -9.70 35.39
N ARG A 116 -32.18 -8.45 35.49
CA ARG A 116 -32.53 -7.84 36.79
C ARG A 116 -33.60 -8.68 37.51
N TYR A 117 -34.67 -9.06 36.82
CA TYR A 117 -35.73 -9.90 37.41
C TYR A 117 -35.20 -11.26 37.88
N ILE A 118 -34.39 -11.93 37.07
CA ILE A 118 -33.81 -13.24 37.40
C ILE A 118 -32.86 -13.13 38.59
N VAL A 119 -31.98 -12.13 38.61
CA VAL A 119 -31.04 -11.91 39.71
C VAL A 119 -31.78 -11.58 41.00
N THR A 120 -32.81 -10.74 40.96
CA THR A 120 -33.65 -10.44 42.14
C THR A 120 -34.43 -11.66 42.61
N LEU A 121 -34.90 -12.53 41.72
CA LEU A 121 -35.53 -13.79 42.11
C LEU A 121 -34.54 -14.73 42.80
N ILE A 122 -33.33 -14.89 42.25
CA ILE A 122 -32.32 -15.80 42.80
C ILE A 122 -31.76 -15.30 44.13
N LEU A 123 -31.43 -14.00 44.23
CA LEU A 123 -30.85 -13.41 45.45
C LEU A 123 -31.92 -12.99 46.47
N GLY A 124 -33.12 -12.63 46.03
CA GLY A 124 -34.23 -12.23 46.89
C GLY A 124 -35.01 -13.39 47.51
N VAL A 125 -34.89 -14.60 46.97
CA VAL A 125 -35.36 -15.84 47.63
C VAL A 125 -34.37 -16.33 48.70
N GLY A 126 -33.15 -15.77 48.74
CA GLY A 126 -32.09 -16.11 49.70
C GLY A 126 -31.88 -15.11 50.84
N ALA A 127 -32.74 -14.09 50.99
CA ALA A 127 -32.72 -13.12 52.07
C ALA A 127 -33.87 -13.34 53.05
#